data_AF-A0A9X4YCD0-F1
#
_entry.id   AF-A0A9X4YCD0-F1
#
_cell.length_a   1.000
_cell.length_b   1.000
_cell.length_c   1.000
_cell.angle_alpha   90.00
_cell.angle_beta   90.00
_cell.angle_gamma   90.00
#
_symmetry.space_group_name_H-M   'P 1'
#
loop_
_entity.id
_entity.type
_entity.pdbx_description
1 polymer ?
#
loop_
_entity_poly.entity_id
_entity_poly.type
_entity_poly.pdbx_seq_one_letter_code
_entity_poly.pdbx_strand_id
1 'polypeptide(L)'
;MLTAARNLWRKHRFLFIAFITALVVTAFFAARLVLFSLYWAEPAHQDQPVEGWMTPRYVALSYDLPPGVVREALELEPVDGERHTLEEIAEASSLTLEEIQRRIDEAVRAQKGDRE
;
A
#
# COMPACT_ATOMS: atom_id res chain seq x y z
N MET A 1 39.42 -22.91 0.96
CA MET A 1 38.79 -21.59 1.20
C MET A 1 38.94 -21.12 2.65
N LEU A 2 38.71 -21.96 3.66
CA LEU A 2 38.86 -21.61 5.09
C LEU A 2 40.30 -21.19 5.52
N THR A 3 41.33 -21.71 4.86
CA THR A 3 42.74 -21.40 5.16
C THR A 3 43.16 -19.99 4.73
N ALA A 4 42.60 -19.46 3.65
CA ALA A 4 42.88 -18.10 3.17
C ALA A 4 42.27 -17.04 4.11
N ALA A 5 41.03 -17.29 4.58
CA ALA A 5 40.36 -16.45 5.57
C ALA A 5 41.17 -16.36 6.87
N ARG A 6 41.74 -17.48 7.35
CA ARG A 6 42.57 -17.53 8.57
C ARG A 6 43.88 -16.77 8.43
N ASN A 7 44.49 -16.74 7.24
CA ASN A 7 45.75 -16.05 6.99
C ASN A 7 45.57 -14.53 6.82
N LEU A 8 44.45 -14.09 6.22
CA LEU A 8 44.08 -12.67 6.14
C LEU A 8 43.71 -12.09 7.51
N TRP A 9 43.01 -12.86 8.34
CA TRP A 9 42.63 -12.44 9.70
C TRP A 9 43.83 -12.09 10.58
N ARG A 10 44.95 -12.79 10.40
CA ARG A 10 46.14 -12.64 11.25
C ARG A 10 47.02 -11.44 10.86
N LYS A 11 46.95 -10.98 9.60
CA LYS A 11 47.80 -9.88 9.06
C LYS A 11 47.02 -8.59 8.79
N HIS A 12 45.73 -8.69 8.44
CA HIS A 12 44.90 -7.55 8.04
C HIS A 12 43.48 -7.62 8.61
N ARG A 13 43.36 -7.92 9.91
CA ARG A 13 42.08 -7.94 10.66
C ARG A 13 41.16 -6.75 10.36
N PHE A 14 41.72 -5.55 10.22
CA PHE A 14 40.96 -4.35 9.91
C PHE A 14 40.33 -4.37 8.51
N LEU A 15 41.06 -4.84 7.49
CA LEU A 15 40.53 -4.97 6.14
C LEU A 15 39.45 -6.05 6.07
N PHE A 16 39.64 -7.15 6.81
CA PHE A 16 38.63 -8.22 6.86
C PHE A 16 37.35 -7.76 7.56
N ILE A 17 37.47 -7.07 8.70
CA ILE A 17 36.31 -6.49 9.41
C ILE A 17 35.62 -5.44 8.52
N ALA A 18 36.38 -4.54 7.90
CA ALA A 18 35.81 -3.52 7.00
C ALA A 18 35.06 -4.14 5.82
N PHE A 19 35.60 -5.22 5.22
CA PHE A 19 34.95 -5.94 4.13
C PHE A 19 33.63 -6.60 4.58
N ILE A 20 33.64 -7.30 5.71
CA ILE A 20 32.43 -7.92 6.27
C ILE A 20 31.39 -6.85 6.61
N THR A 21 31.80 -5.74 7.24
CA THR A 21 30.90 -4.62 7.53
C THR A 21 30.29 -4.04 6.25
N ALA A 22 31.09 -3.79 5.21
CA ALA A 22 30.59 -3.31 3.93
C ALA A 22 29.58 -4.28 3.32
N LEU A 23 29.82 -5.58 3.42
CA LEU A 23 28.92 -6.61 2.92
C LEU A 23 27.59 -6.65 3.69
N VAL A 24 27.63 -6.52 5.01
CA VAL A 24 26.43 -6.43 5.86
C VAL A 24 25.62 -5.18 5.54
N VAL A 25 26.29 -4.01 5.42
CA VAL A 25 25.64 -2.74 5.06
C VAL A 25 24.99 -2.85 3.68
N THR A 26 25.71 -3.40 2.69
CA THR A 26 25.18 -3.60 1.34
C THR A 26 23.94 -4.50 1.34
N ALA A 27 23.99 -5.63 2.07
CA ALA A 27 22.85 -6.54 2.19
C ALA A 27 21.64 -5.86 2.86
N PHE A 28 21.87 -5.05 3.91
CA PHE A 28 20.80 -4.29 4.56
C PHE A 28 20.13 -3.31 3.60
N PHE A 29 20.91 -2.53 2.84
CA PHE A 29 20.36 -1.59 1.86
C PHE A 29 19.66 -2.30 0.71
N ALA A 30 20.20 -3.43 0.22
CA ALA A 30 19.54 -4.23 -0.80
C ALA A 30 18.19 -4.79 -0.31
N ALA A 31 18.14 -5.36 0.90
CA ALA A 31 16.91 -5.84 1.49
C ALA A 31 15.90 -4.70 1.70
N ARG A 32 16.34 -3.56 2.24
CA ARG A 32 15.50 -2.36 2.41
C ARG A 32 14.95 -1.87 1.08
N LEU A 33 15.78 -1.85 0.03
CA LEU A 33 15.37 -1.45 -1.31
C LEU A 33 14.36 -2.43 -1.89
N VAL A 34 14.55 -3.74 -1.74
CA VAL A 34 13.58 -4.75 -2.20
C VAL A 34 12.26 -4.62 -1.45
N LEU A 35 12.30 -4.49 -0.13
CA LEU A 35 11.08 -4.29 0.69
C LEU A 35 10.34 -3.01 0.29
N PHE A 36 11.07 -1.91 0.09
CA PHE A 36 10.49 -0.65 -0.38
C PHE A 36 9.96 -0.82 -1.81
N SER A 37 10.74 -1.38 -2.72
CA SER A 37 10.31 -1.59 -4.10
C SER A 37 9.09 -2.50 -4.20
N LEU A 38 8.98 -3.56 -3.39
CA LEU A 38 7.79 -4.40 -3.31
C LEU A 38 6.60 -3.63 -2.72
N TYR A 39 6.83 -2.84 -1.66
CA TYR A 39 5.80 -1.98 -1.08
C TYR A 39 5.23 -0.96 -2.09
N TRP A 40 6.07 -0.41 -2.96
CA TRP A 40 5.64 0.50 -4.04
C TRP A 40 5.21 -0.21 -5.33
N ALA A 41 5.59 -1.48 -5.52
CA ALA A 41 5.22 -2.29 -6.70
C ALA A 41 3.89 -3.02 -6.52
N GLU A 42 3.43 -3.23 -5.29
CA GLU A 42 2.03 -3.57 -5.00
C GLU A 42 1.19 -2.31 -5.26
N PRO A 43 0.47 -2.21 -6.39
CA PRO A 43 -0.25 -0.98 -6.77
C PRO A 43 -1.44 -0.71 -5.86
N ALA A 44 -1.68 -1.59 -4.87
CA ALA A 44 -2.72 -1.48 -3.85
C ALA A 44 -2.43 -0.43 -2.77
N HIS A 45 -1.23 0.18 -2.75
CA HIS A 45 -0.86 1.22 -1.77
C HIS A 45 -0.86 2.66 -2.34
N GLN A 46 -1.38 2.89 -3.56
CA GLN A 46 -1.68 4.27 -4.00
C GLN A 46 -2.88 4.87 -3.26
N ASP A 47 -3.55 4.04 -2.50
CA ASP A 47 -4.84 4.28 -1.90
C ASP A 47 -4.64 4.36 -0.39
N GLN A 48 -4.47 5.60 0.11
CA GLN A 48 -4.58 5.84 1.54
C GLN A 48 -5.87 5.17 2.05
N PRO A 49 -5.82 4.50 3.22
CA PRO A 49 -7.01 3.87 3.78
C PRO A 49 -8.11 4.92 3.83
N VAL A 50 -9.31 4.55 3.37
CA VAL A 50 -10.42 5.51 3.31
C VAL A 50 -10.71 5.99 4.72
N GLU A 51 -10.49 7.29 4.94
CA GLU A 51 -10.72 7.89 6.24
C GLU A 51 -12.15 8.40 6.35
N GLY A 52 -12.70 8.41 7.57
CA GLY A 52 -14.09 8.78 7.84
C GLY A 52 -14.48 10.17 7.33
N TRP A 53 -13.54 11.12 7.28
CA TRP A 53 -13.77 12.48 6.75
C TRP A 53 -13.85 12.54 5.22
N MET A 54 -13.43 11.50 4.50
CA MET A 54 -13.47 11.47 3.04
C MET A 54 -14.92 11.44 2.56
N THR A 55 -15.18 12.00 1.37
CA THR A 55 -16.51 11.91 0.74
C THR A 55 -16.48 10.86 -0.38
N PRO A 56 -17.61 10.20 -0.71
CA PRO A 56 -17.65 9.22 -1.80
C PRO A 56 -17.10 9.77 -3.14
N ARG A 57 -17.33 11.06 -3.40
CA ARG A 57 -16.79 11.75 -4.58
C ARG A 57 -15.26 11.94 -4.50
N TYR A 58 -14.71 12.20 -3.32
CA TYR A 58 -13.27 12.31 -3.11
C TYR A 58 -12.60 10.95 -3.30
N VAL A 59 -13.20 9.89 -2.76
CA VAL A 59 -12.74 8.50 -2.98
C VAL A 59 -12.74 8.15 -4.46
N ALA A 60 -13.83 8.44 -5.18
CA ALA A 60 -13.90 8.19 -6.62
C ALA A 60 -12.75 8.88 -7.38
N LEU A 61 -12.38 10.09 -6.98
CA LEU A 61 -11.26 10.82 -7.58
C LEU A 61 -9.90 10.24 -7.20
N SER A 62 -9.69 9.87 -5.93
CA SER A 62 -8.43 9.30 -5.44
C SER A 62 -8.12 7.94 -6.05
N TYR A 63 -9.16 7.11 -6.23
CA TYR A 63 -9.06 5.73 -6.73
C TYR A 63 -9.31 5.63 -8.26
N ASP A 64 -9.43 6.77 -8.96
CA ASP A 64 -9.75 6.87 -10.40
C ASP A 64 -10.98 6.02 -10.82
N LEU A 65 -11.99 5.99 -9.95
CA LEU A 65 -13.24 5.29 -10.16
C LEU A 65 -14.30 6.25 -10.73
N PRO A 66 -15.15 5.79 -11.67
CA PRO A 66 -16.34 6.54 -12.04
C PRO A 66 -17.22 6.79 -10.80
N PRO A 67 -17.77 8.00 -10.61
CA PRO A 67 -18.54 8.33 -9.41
C PRO A 67 -19.81 7.48 -9.23
N GLY A 68 -20.30 6.81 -10.28
CA GLY A 68 -21.39 5.83 -10.18
C GLY A 68 -20.97 4.52 -9.51
N VAL A 69 -19.74 4.06 -9.74
CA VAL A 69 -19.22 2.78 -9.22
C VAL A 69 -19.04 2.83 -7.71
N VAL A 70 -18.54 3.95 -7.18
CA VAL A 70 -18.38 4.13 -5.72
C VAL A 70 -19.75 4.20 -5.02
N ARG A 71 -20.76 4.80 -5.67
CA ARG A 71 -22.12 4.86 -5.10
C ARG A 71 -22.79 3.49 -5.08
N GLU A 72 -22.64 2.72 -6.15
CA GLU A 72 -23.13 1.35 -6.23
C GLU A 72 -22.45 0.45 -5.21
N ALA A 73 -21.13 0.55 -5.06
CA ALA A 73 -20.37 -0.20 -4.07
C ALA A 73 -20.81 0.11 -2.62
N LEU A 74 -21.23 1.35 -2.36
CA LEU A 74 -21.74 1.79 -1.05
C LEU A 74 -23.25 1.62 -0.88
N GLU A 75 -23.95 1.03 -1.86
CA GLU A 75 -25.42 0.89 -1.88
C GLU A 75 -26.16 2.21 -1.60
N LEU A 76 -25.57 3.34 -1.99
CA LEU A 76 -26.15 4.65 -1.74
C LEU A 76 -27.35 4.86 -2.67
N GLU A 77 -28.53 5.06 -2.08
CA GLU A 77 -29.71 5.48 -2.83
C GLU A 77 -29.45 6.83 -3.52
N PRO A 78 -30.06 7.08 -4.70
CA PRO A 78 -29.88 8.31 -5.45
C PRO A 78 -30.66 9.47 -4.81
N VAL A 79 -30.33 9.86 -3.58
CA VAL A 79 -30.89 10.98 -2.81
C VAL A 79 -29.79 11.38 -1.82
N ASP A 80 -29.33 12.61 -1.62
CA ASP A 80 -29.74 13.95 -2.00
C ASP A 80 -28.44 14.74 -2.33
N GLY A 81 -28.54 16.00 -2.73
CA GLY A 81 -27.38 16.87 -3.01
C GLY A 81 -26.44 17.17 -1.82
N GLU A 82 -26.52 16.43 -0.72
CA GLU A 82 -25.73 16.60 0.50
C GLU A 82 -24.40 15.82 0.44
N ARG A 83 -23.33 16.49 0.86
CA ARG A 83 -21.98 15.92 0.89
C ARG A 83 -21.78 15.17 2.20
N HIS A 84 -22.24 13.93 2.26
CA HIS A 84 -21.96 13.09 3.42
C HIS A 84 -20.52 12.58 3.42
N THR A 85 -19.93 12.53 4.61
CA THR A 85 -18.65 11.87 4.83
C THR A 85 -18.85 10.35 4.90
N LEU A 86 -17.78 9.58 4.74
CA LEU A 86 -17.86 8.12 4.86
C LEU A 86 -18.21 7.69 6.28
N GLU A 87 -17.86 8.47 7.29
CA GLU A 87 -18.24 8.22 8.69
C GLU A 87 -19.76 8.36 8.88
N GLU A 88 -20.36 9.42 8.32
CA GLU A 88 -21.83 9.59 8.34
C GLU A 88 -22.55 8.48 7.56
N ILE A 89 -21.97 8.04 6.44
CA ILE A 89 -22.50 6.93 5.64
C ILE A 89 -22.36 5.61 6.38
N ALA A 90 -21.25 5.38 7.07
CA ALA A 90 -20.99 4.20 7.90
C ALA A 90 -22.02 4.11 9.03
N GLU A 91 -22.28 5.23 9.72
CA GLU A 91 -23.30 5.34 10.76
C GLU A 91 -24.72 5.11 10.23
N ALA A 92 -25.05 5.68 9.06
CA ALA A 92 -26.37 5.54 8.45
C ALA A 92 -26.63 4.14 7.86
N SER A 93 -25.58 3.49 7.34
CA SER A 93 -25.67 2.23 6.60
C SER A 93 -25.30 1.01 7.44
N SER A 94 -24.99 1.18 8.73
CA SER A 94 -24.47 0.13 9.62
C SER A 94 -23.21 -0.59 9.09
N LEU A 95 -22.44 0.08 8.23
CA LEU A 95 -21.19 -0.41 7.66
C LEU A 95 -20.02 0.11 8.50
N THR A 96 -18.94 -0.66 8.61
CA THR A 96 -17.69 -0.14 9.19
C THR A 96 -16.81 0.45 8.10
N LEU A 97 -15.85 1.31 8.49
CA LEU A 97 -14.88 1.87 7.53
C LEU A 97 -14.06 0.77 6.84
N GLU A 98 -13.77 -0.34 7.53
CA GLU A 98 -13.08 -1.49 6.94
C GLU A 98 -13.93 -2.20 5.87
N GLU A 99 -15.24 -2.30 6.10
CA GLU A 99 -16.18 -2.87 5.14
C GLU A 99 -16.31 -1.97 3.90
N ILE A 100 -16.32 -0.64 4.11
CA ILE A 100 -16.29 0.35 3.04
C ILE A 100 -15.01 0.22 2.20
N GLN A 101 -13.84 0.12 2.83
CA GLN A 101 -12.57 -0.11 2.14
C GLN A 101 -12.64 -1.38 1.30
N ARG A 102 -13.13 -2.49 1.87
CA ARG A 102 -13.23 -3.78 1.17
C ARG A 102 -14.07 -3.68 -0.10
N ARG A 103 -15.20 -3.00 -0.04
CA ARG A 103 -16.10 -2.80 -1.20
C ARG A 103 -15.47 -1.92 -2.28
N ILE A 104 -14.75 -0.87 -1.88
CA ILE A 104 -14.00 -0.03 -2.83
C ILE A 104 -12.88 -0.85 -3.50
N ASP A 105 -12.14 -1.66 -2.75
CA ASP A 105 -11.07 -2.51 -3.30
C ASP A 105 -11.61 -3.57 -4.28
N GLU A 106 -12.81 -4.10 -4.03
CA GLU A 106 -13.52 -4.98 -4.96
C GLU A 106 -13.91 -4.23 -6.24
N ALA A 107 -14.44 -3.02 -6.12
CA ALA A 107 -14.81 -2.17 -7.25
C ALA A 107 -13.61 -1.77 -8.13
N VAL A 108 -12.46 -1.43 -7.52
CA VAL A 108 -11.21 -1.15 -8.25
C VAL A 108 -10.73 -2.36 -9.04
N ARG A 109 -10.77 -3.55 -8.43
CA ARG A 109 -10.39 -4.80 -9.11
C ARG A 109 -11.32 -5.11 -10.27
N ALA A 110 -12.63 -4.94 -10.10
CA ALA A 110 -13.61 -5.13 -11.17
C ALA A 110 -13.36 -4.15 -12.34
N GLN A 111 -13.11 -2.87 -12.05
CA GLN A 111 -12.88 -1.84 -13.08
C GLN A 111 -11.56 -2.04 -13.84
N LYS A 112 -10.50 -2.54 -13.18
CA LYS A 112 -9.22 -2.84 -13.83
C LYS A 112 -9.32 -4.06 -14.74
N GLY A 113 -10.06 -5.10 -14.34
CA GLY A 113 -10.28 -6.30 -15.17
C GLY A 113 -11.14 -6.05 -16.43
N ASP A 114 -12.00 -5.03 -16.42
CA ASP A 114 -12.85 -4.65 -17.57
C ASP A 114 -12.11 -3.76 -18.60
N ARG A 115 -10.93 -3.22 -18.24
CA ARG A 115 -10.11 -2.37 -19.12
C ARG A 115 -9.05 -3.14 -19.92
N GLU A 116 -8.90 -4.45 -19.71
CA GLU A 116 -8.01 -5.35 -20.46
C GLU A 116 -8.75 -6.14 -21.55
#